data_AF-A0A1H8AZD2-F1
#
_entry.id   AF-A0A1H8AZD2-F1
#
_cell.length_a   1.000
_cell.length_b   1.000
_cell.length_c   1.000
_cell.angle_alpha   90.00
_cell.angle_beta   90.00
_cell.angle_gamma   90.00
#
_symmetry.space_group_name_H-M   'P 1'
#
loop_
_entity.id
_entity.type
_entity.pdbx_description
1 polymer ?
#
loop_
_entity_poly.entity_id
_entity_poly.type
_entity_poly.pdbx_seq_one_letter_code
_entity_poly.pdbx_strand_id
1 'polypeptide(L)'
;MGEVIPIKVLYKYLDFSKEPIKEWNDSTDLLRFLYRLHDKNESIIIDNQVEISANQMSYGKKVYDRGTKRLLDRSKKLKEVAKQNNILFSGGAEDKSEIIKFSEDPIFGWAAKYIIAWDGVMGVVLSEDAFFSITHILEAESDLKCSIELTTQLYYKQACQVLINFLKDLILPLYFCDDLDFFEKWKNGNYKIPPIKGEGGILYRLRNNGVLPDKTSDYIEKLYDALYVYVEGSEEYLINRGMHSDDWLGHSFKKQDFYNWCELIVETISIGIHLTRLNINQNNDLCS
;
A
#
# COMPACT_ATOMS: atom_id res chain seq x y z
N MET A 1 24.27 13.65 -2.00
CA MET A 1 22.86 13.53 -2.44
C MET A 1 21.95 13.84 -1.25
N GLY A 2 20.81 14.48 -1.48
CA GLY A 2 19.79 14.63 -0.43
C GLY A 2 19.06 13.31 -0.17
N GLU A 3 18.37 13.18 0.97
CA GLU A 3 17.52 12.01 1.22
C GLU A 3 16.41 11.91 0.16
N VAL A 4 16.28 10.75 -0.49
CA VAL A 4 15.24 10.48 -1.51
C VAL A 4 13.85 10.60 -0.90
N ILE A 5 13.65 9.97 0.27
CA ILE A 5 12.44 10.09 1.10
C ILE A 5 12.88 10.65 2.46
N PRO A 6 12.72 11.96 2.72
CA PRO A 6 13.18 12.56 3.96
C PRO A 6 12.43 12.00 5.17
N ILE A 7 13.15 11.56 6.20
CA ILE A 7 12.51 10.94 7.39
C ILE A 7 11.51 11.87 8.10
N LYS A 8 11.82 13.18 8.09
CA LYS A 8 10.95 14.23 8.64
C LYS A 8 9.62 14.34 7.91
N VAL A 9 9.58 13.99 6.62
CA VAL A 9 8.35 13.99 5.84
C VAL A 9 7.44 12.88 6.31
N LEU A 10 7.98 11.67 6.52
CA LEU A 10 7.22 10.52 7.00
C LEU A 10 6.66 10.77 8.41
N TYR A 11 7.50 11.12 9.38
CA TYR A 11 7.05 11.31 10.77
C TYR A 11 6.07 12.46 10.97
N LYS A 12 6.14 13.51 10.14
CA LYS A 12 5.32 14.70 10.33
C LYS A 12 4.05 14.72 9.47
N TYR A 13 4.06 14.02 8.34
CA TYR A 13 3.00 14.17 7.34
C TYR A 13 2.41 12.85 6.82
N LEU A 14 2.91 11.66 7.23
CA LEU A 14 2.32 10.36 6.89
C LEU A 14 1.33 9.85 7.95
N ASP A 15 0.62 10.78 8.59
CA ASP A 15 -0.50 10.50 9.50
C ASP A 15 -1.71 11.29 8.99
N PHE A 16 -2.46 10.66 8.09
CA PHE A 16 -3.56 11.33 7.41
C PHE A 16 -4.86 11.25 8.22
N SER A 17 -5.57 12.36 8.31
CA SER A 17 -6.90 12.45 8.89
C SER A 17 -7.92 11.63 8.08
N LYS A 18 -8.88 11.04 8.81
CA LYS A 18 -10.03 10.33 8.23
C LYS A 18 -11.08 11.34 7.77
N GLU A 19 -11.08 11.65 6.47
CA GLU A 19 -12.04 12.58 5.87
C GLU A 19 -12.50 12.09 4.48
N PRO A 20 -13.76 12.36 4.08
CA PRO A 20 -14.28 11.94 2.78
C PRO A 20 -13.57 12.58 1.60
N ILE A 21 -13.47 11.84 0.47
CA ILE A 21 -12.84 12.34 -0.77
C ILE A 21 -13.52 13.62 -1.29
N LYS A 22 -14.84 13.77 -1.09
CA LYS A 22 -15.57 14.97 -1.52
C LYS A 22 -15.19 16.25 -0.76
N GLU A 23 -14.65 16.12 0.44
CA GLU A 23 -14.27 17.26 1.29
C GLU A 23 -12.82 17.71 1.03
N TRP A 24 -12.07 16.90 0.29
CA TRP A 24 -10.70 17.18 -0.07
C TRP A 24 -10.57 18.47 -0.88
N ASN A 25 -9.59 19.27 -0.47
CA ASN A 25 -9.27 20.56 -1.04
C ASN A 25 -7.75 20.79 -0.98
N ASP A 26 -7.29 21.97 -1.39
CA ASP A 26 -5.86 22.28 -1.45
C ASP A 26 -5.17 22.41 -0.08
N SER A 27 -5.90 22.25 1.02
CA SER A 27 -5.36 22.26 2.38
C SER A 27 -5.20 20.88 3.01
N THR A 28 -5.57 19.81 2.30
CA THR A 28 -5.49 18.42 2.80
C THR A 28 -4.08 18.03 3.23
N ASP A 29 -3.99 17.20 4.27
CA ASP A 29 -2.73 16.63 4.75
C ASP A 29 -2.00 15.80 3.68
N LEU A 30 -2.74 15.07 2.83
CA LEU A 30 -2.20 14.37 1.66
C LEU A 30 -1.47 15.32 0.71
N LEU A 31 -2.10 16.44 0.34
CA LEU A 31 -1.46 17.39 -0.58
C LEU A 31 -0.23 18.03 0.07
N ARG A 32 -0.28 18.33 1.38
CA ARG A 32 0.89 18.82 2.13
C ARG A 32 2.01 17.79 2.14
N PHE A 33 1.70 16.51 2.35
CA PHE A 33 2.67 15.41 2.28
C PHE A 33 3.32 15.35 0.90
N LEU A 34 2.52 15.32 -0.18
CA LEU A 34 3.02 15.25 -1.55
C LEU A 34 3.87 16.48 -1.90
N TYR A 35 3.46 17.68 -1.49
CA TYR A 35 4.28 18.88 -1.67
C TYR A 35 5.63 18.76 -0.98
N ARG A 36 5.67 18.27 0.26
CA ARG A 36 6.93 18.10 0.99
C ARG A 36 7.80 16.98 0.46
N LEU A 37 7.19 15.92 -0.06
CA LEU A 37 7.91 14.82 -0.70
C LEU A 37 8.61 15.28 -1.99
N HIS A 38 7.96 16.16 -2.76
CA HIS A 38 8.47 16.69 -4.03
C HIS A 38 9.05 18.12 -3.92
N ASP A 39 9.37 18.59 -2.70
CA ASP A 39 9.98 19.91 -2.44
C ASP A 39 11.49 19.87 -2.77
N LYS A 40 11.80 19.55 -4.03
CA LYS A 40 13.15 19.54 -4.60
C LYS A 40 13.24 20.61 -5.67
N ASN A 41 14.22 21.49 -5.53
CA ASN A 41 14.62 22.42 -6.58
C ASN A 41 15.58 21.69 -7.50
N GLU A 42 15.20 21.49 -8.74
CA GLU A 42 16.07 20.95 -9.77
C GLU A 42 16.41 22.02 -10.80
N SER A 43 17.61 21.94 -11.35
CA SER A 43 17.98 22.69 -12.53
C SER A 43 17.90 21.81 -13.76
N ILE A 44 17.02 22.17 -14.68
CA ILE A 44 16.90 21.52 -15.99
C ILE A 44 17.76 22.33 -16.96
N ILE A 45 18.80 21.70 -17.52
CA ILE A 45 19.59 22.30 -18.58
C ILE A 45 18.94 21.94 -19.91
N ILE A 46 18.36 22.94 -20.57
CA ILE A 46 17.87 22.81 -21.94
C ILE A 46 18.98 23.28 -22.89
N ASP A 47 19.35 22.42 -23.83
CA ASP A 47 20.29 22.69 -24.93
C ASP A 47 21.64 23.30 -24.49
N ASN A 48 22.19 22.85 -23.35
CA ASN A 48 23.47 23.30 -22.78
C ASN A 48 23.60 24.82 -22.57
N GLN A 49 22.50 25.58 -22.59
CA GLN A 49 22.54 27.05 -22.57
C GLN A 49 21.54 27.69 -21.61
N VAL A 50 20.48 26.99 -21.21
CA VAL A 50 19.46 27.54 -20.31
C VAL A 50 19.25 26.62 -19.12
N GLU A 51 19.64 27.09 -17.93
CA GLU A 51 19.34 26.45 -16.67
C GLU A 51 17.99 26.97 -16.16
N ILE A 52 16.95 26.14 -16.19
CA ILE A 52 15.63 26.48 -15.64
C ILE A 52 15.52 25.83 -14.26
N SER A 53 15.28 26.65 -13.23
CA SER A 53 14.87 26.13 -11.93
C SER A 53 13.44 25.62 -12.01
N ALA A 54 13.25 24.31 -11.87
CA ALA A 54 11.95 23.67 -11.79
C ALA A 54 11.72 23.18 -10.36
N ASN A 55 10.61 23.60 -9.76
CA ASN A 55 10.15 23.05 -8.48
C ASN A 55 9.19 21.88 -8.75
N GLN A 56 9.56 20.69 -8.26
CA GLN A 56 8.77 19.48 -8.43
C GLN A 56 7.48 19.44 -7.58
N MET A 57 7.19 20.42 -6.73
CA MET A 57 5.90 20.54 -6.03
C MET A 57 4.70 20.47 -6.99
N SER A 58 4.85 20.97 -8.22
CA SER A 58 3.84 20.86 -9.27
C SER A 58 3.52 19.40 -9.64
N TYR A 59 4.50 18.49 -9.54
CA TYR A 59 4.29 17.06 -9.70
C TYR A 59 3.46 16.49 -8.55
N GLY A 60 3.74 16.88 -7.30
CA GLY A 60 2.92 16.50 -6.15
C GLY A 60 1.43 16.86 -6.34
N LYS A 61 1.13 18.06 -6.86
CA LYS A 61 -0.24 18.44 -7.23
C LYS A 61 -0.83 17.55 -8.33
N LYS A 62 -0.06 17.24 -9.38
CA LYS A 62 -0.51 16.33 -10.45
C LYS A 62 -0.81 14.92 -9.94
N VAL A 63 -0.03 14.40 -8.99
CA VAL A 63 -0.30 13.10 -8.34
C VAL A 63 -1.60 13.18 -7.55
N TYR A 64 -1.77 14.22 -6.75
CA TYR A 64 -2.99 14.47 -5.97
C TYR A 64 -4.24 14.54 -6.86
N ASP A 65 -4.23 15.37 -7.91
CA ASP A 65 -5.41 15.58 -8.77
C ASP A 65 -5.77 14.32 -9.56
N ARG A 66 -4.76 13.63 -10.13
CA ARG A 66 -4.98 12.36 -10.86
C ARG A 66 -5.48 11.26 -9.93
N GLY A 67 -4.87 11.13 -8.75
CA GLY A 67 -5.25 10.16 -7.73
C GLY A 67 -6.69 10.37 -7.25
N THR A 68 -7.04 11.62 -6.92
CA THR A 68 -8.39 11.99 -6.49
C THR A 68 -9.43 11.64 -7.55
N LYS A 69 -9.19 12.01 -8.82
CA LYS A 69 -10.07 11.65 -9.93
C LYS A 69 -10.23 10.14 -10.08
N ARG A 70 -9.11 9.39 -10.07
CA ARG A 70 -9.10 7.92 -10.18
C ARG A 70 -9.93 7.26 -9.07
N LEU A 71 -9.83 7.74 -7.83
CA LEU A 71 -10.54 7.17 -6.70
C LEU A 71 -12.02 7.59 -6.64
N LEU A 72 -12.37 8.78 -7.11
CA LEU A 72 -13.76 9.15 -7.33
C LEU A 72 -14.42 8.25 -8.39
N ASP A 73 -13.74 7.97 -9.50
CA ASP A 73 -14.27 7.05 -10.52
C ASP A 73 -14.38 5.62 -9.99
N ARG A 74 -13.41 5.18 -9.18
CA ARG A 74 -13.48 3.88 -8.49
C ARG A 74 -14.64 3.80 -7.50
N SER A 75 -14.91 4.88 -6.76
CA SER A 75 -16.06 4.96 -5.85
C SER A 75 -17.40 4.75 -6.56
N LYS A 76 -17.53 5.23 -7.81
CA LYS A 76 -18.71 5.01 -8.66
C LYS A 76 -18.80 3.55 -9.08
N LYS A 77 -17.72 2.98 -9.61
CA LYS A 77 -17.65 1.58 -10.04
C LYS A 77 -17.98 0.63 -8.89
N LEU A 78 -17.42 0.87 -7.71
CA LEU A 78 -17.67 0.04 -6.52
C LEU A 78 -19.14 0.13 -6.09
N LYS A 79 -19.75 1.32 -6.13
CA LYS A 79 -21.20 1.49 -5.90
C LYS A 79 -22.05 0.74 -6.93
N GLU A 80 -21.66 0.74 -8.20
CA GLU A 80 -22.36 0.01 -9.27
C GLU A 80 -22.28 -1.50 -9.05
N VAL A 81 -21.08 -2.04 -8.81
CA VAL A 81 -20.87 -3.46 -8.51
C VAL A 81 -21.63 -3.90 -7.26
N ALA A 82 -21.57 -3.11 -6.18
CA ALA A 82 -22.32 -3.38 -4.95
C ALA A 82 -23.83 -3.45 -5.21
N LYS A 83 -24.39 -2.51 -6.00
CA LYS A 83 -25.81 -2.51 -6.36
C LYS A 83 -26.21 -3.70 -7.20
N GLN A 84 -25.40 -4.06 -8.20
CA GLN A 84 -25.68 -5.20 -9.08
C GLN A 84 -25.71 -6.51 -8.29
N ASN A 85 -24.80 -6.69 -7.34
CA ASN A 85 -24.69 -7.93 -6.59
C ASN A 85 -25.64 -8.01 -5.38
N ASN A 86 -26.01 -6.89 -4.74
CA ASN A 86 -26.95 -6.89 -3.60
C ASN A 86 -28.39 -7.29 -3.98
N ILE A 87 -28.72 -7.32 -5.28
CA ILE A 87 -30.05 -7.70 -5.78
C ILE A 87 -30.17 -9.23 -5.93
N LEU A 88 -29.06 -9.96 -6.04
CA LEU A 88 -29.05 -11.34 -6.56
C LEU A 88 -29.38 -12.44 -5.54
N PHE A 89 -29.30 -12.19 -4.22
CA PHE A 89 -29.57 -13.21 -3.20
C PHE A 89 -30.48 -12.66 -2.08
N SER A 90 -31.68 -13.22 -1.97
CA SER A 90 -32.74 -12.80 -1.04
C SER A 90 -33.05 -13.86 0.03
N GLY A 91 -32.14 -14.79 0.30
CA GLY A 91 -32.37 -15.90 1.23
C GLY A 91 -31.81 -15.70 2.65
N GLY A 92 -30.79 -14.87 2.83
CA GLY A 92 -30.06 -14.74 4.11
C GLY A 92 -30.71 -13.83 5.14
N ALA A 93 -30.64 -14.22 6.41
CA ALA A 93 -31.16 -13.48 7.57
C ALA A 93 -30.20 -12.39 8.11
N GLU A 94 -28.92 -12.37 7.70
CA GLU A 94 -28.02 -11.25 8.01
C GLU A 94 -28.49 -9.95 7.34
N ASP A 95 -28.52 -8.89 8.14
CA ASP A 95 -28.96 -7.56 7.74
C ASP A 95 -28.20 -7.11 6.48
N LYS A 96 -28.94 -6.84 5.39
CA LYS A 96 -28.33 -6.39 4.12
C LYS A 96 -27.60 -5.09 4.40
N SER A 97 -26.27 -5.15 4.47
CA SER A 97 -25.50 -3.95 4.83
C SER A 97 -25.78 -2.83 3.83
N GLU A 98 -26.13 -1.66 4.34
CA GLU A 98 -26.42 -0.50 3.51
C GLU A 98 -25.19 -0.18 2.65
N ILE A 99 -25.39 -0.09 1.34
CA ILE A 99 -24.33 0.33 0.42
C ILE A 99 -23.98 1.78 0.77
N ILE A 100 -22.80 1.95 1.35
CA ILE A 100 -22.31 3.27 1.74
C ILE A 100 -22.12 4.17 0.51
N LYS A 101 -22.19 5.47 0.75
CA LYS A 101 -21.76 6.45 -0.25
C LYS A 101 -20.25 6.61 -0.18
N PHE A 102 -19.51 5.74 -0.87
CA PHE A 102 -18.03 5.66 -0.80
C PHE A 102 -17.31 7.02 -0.88
N SER A 103 -17.72 7.94 -1.76
CA SER A 103 -17.09 9.27 -1.88
C SER A 103 -17.37 10.22 -0.70
N GLU A 104 -18.39 9.93 0.11
CA GLU A 104 -18.78 10.62 1.35
C GLU A 104 -18.31 9.84 2.59
N ASP A 105 -17.61 8.71 2.42
CA ASP A 105 -17.18 7.86 3.51
C ASP A 105 -15.75 8.23 3.99
N PRO A 106 -15.55 8.55 5.29
CA PRO A 106 -14.26 8.97 5.79
C PRO A 106 -13.23 7.84 5.89
N ILE A 107 -13.66 6.57 6.02
CA ILE A 107 -12.75 5.42 6.10
C ILE A 107 -12.19 5.13 4.70
N PHE A 108 -13.04 5.16 3.67
CA PHE A 108 -12.56 5.05 2.28
C PHE A 108 -11.69 6.24 1.88
N GLY A 109 -12.08 7.46 2.28
CA GLY A 109 -11.24 8.64 2.06
C GLY A 109 -9.87 8.50 2.71
N TRP A 110 -9.80 8.02 3.94
CA TRP A 110 -8.52 7.75 4.58
C TRP A 110 -7.65 6.75 3.80
N ALA A 111 -8.19 5.59 3.42
CA ALA A 111 -7.48 4.61 2.60
C ALA A 111 -7.05 5.17 1.24
N ALA A 112 -7.91 5.99 0.63
CA ALA A 112 -7.63 6.68 -0.61
C ALA A 112 -6.40 7.60 -0.52
N LYS A 113 -6.18 8.27 0.61
CA LYS A 113 -4.98 9.09 0.80
C LYS A 113 -3.70 8.26 0.78
N TYR A 114 -3.68 7.13 1.49
CA TYR A 114 -2.50 6.24 1.49
C TYR A 114 -2.21 5.68 0.10
N ILE A 115 -3.24 5.27 -0.65
CA ILE A 115 -3.09 4.81 -2.04
C ILE A 115 -2.44 5.89 -2.92
N ILE A 116 -2.82 7.16 -2.78
CA ILE A 116 -2.23 8.26 -3.56
C ILE A 116 -0.82 8.63 -3.04
N ALA A 117 -0.60 8.57 -1.73
CA ALA A 117 0.71 8.79 -1.14
C ALA A 117 1.72 7.76 -1.65
N TRP A 118 1.31 6.50 -1.79
CA TRP A 118 2.12 5.44 -2.40
C TRP A 118 2.53 5.80 -3.83
N ASP A 119 1.59 6.24 -4.67
CA ASP A 119 1.90 6.66 -6.05
C ASP A 119 2.96 7.78 -6.08
N GLY A 120 2.86 8.75 -5.15
CA GLY A 120 3.84 9.83 -5.02
C GLY A 120 5.23 9.30 -4.62
N VAL A 121 5.29 8.42 -3.62
CA VAL A 121 6.53 7.81 -3.14
C VAL A 121 7.20 6.97 -4.22
N MET A 122 6.45 6.10 -4.90
CA MET A 122 6.96 5.31 -6.01
C MET A 122 7.43 6.19 -7.17
N GLY A 123 6.72 7.28 -7.46
CA GLY A 123 7.15 8.27 -8.44
C GLY A 123 8.56 8.81 -8.16
N VAL A 124 8.87 9.14 -6.91
CA VAL A 124 10.22 9.62 -6.51
C VAL A 124 11.24 8.48 -6.55
N VAL A 125 10.91 7.32 -5.99
CA VAL A 125 11.79 6.15 -5.93
C VAL A 125 12.25 5.74 -7.33
N LEU A 126 11.32 5.67 -8.27
CA LEU A 126 11.61 5.30 -9.66
C LEU A 126 12.33 6.40 -10.44
N SER A 127 12.05 7.69 -10.16
CA SER A 127 12.72 8.79 -10.87
C SER A 127 14.18 8.97 -10.47
N GLU A 128 14.53 8.57 -9.26
CA GLU A 128 15.88 8.71 -8.68
C GLU A 128 16.70 7.42 -8.80
N ASP A 129 16.16 6.38 -9.48
CA ASP A 129 16.72 5.02 -9.52
C ASP A 129 17.09 4.49 -8.11
N ALA A 130 16.31 4.88 -7.11
CA ALA A 130 16.63 4.70 -5.71
C ALA A 130 16.03 3.38 -5.18
N PHE A 131 16.57 2.26 -5.64
CA PHE A 131 16.11 0.93 -5.23
C PHE A 131 17.23 -0.10 -5.34
N PHE A 132 17.20 -1.11 -4.47
CA PHE A 132 18.06 -2.29 -4.63
C PHE A 132 17.55 -3.20 -5.76
N SER A 133 16.23 -3.38 -5.86
CA SER A 133 15.62 -4.29 -6.83
C SER A 133 14.35 -3.69 -7.44
N ILE A 134 14.46 -3.22 -8.69
CA ILE A 134 13.31 -2.68 -9.44
C ILE A 134 12.20 -3.71 -9.61
N THR A 135 12.56 -4.99 -9.78
CA THR A 135 11.59 -6.07 -9.98
C THR A 135 10.64 -6.18 -8.80
N HIS A 136 11.15 -6.17 -7.57
CA HIS A 136 10.31 -6.22 -6.37
C HIS A 136 9.46 -4.96 -6.21
N ILE A 137 9.99 -3.77 -6.52
CA ILE A 137 9.23 -2.51 -6.46
C ILE A 137 8.04 -2.54 -7.44
N LEU A 138 8.26 -2.99 -8.69
CA LEU A 138 7.20 -3.08 -9.70
C LEU A 138 6.19 -4.20 -9.40
N GLU A 139 6.63 -5.30 -8.80
CA GLU A 139 5.74 -6.38 -8.35
C GLU A 139 4.85 -5.88 -7.22
N ALA A 140 5.41 -5.22 -6.20
CA ALA A 140 4.65 -4.58 -5.13
C ALA A 140 3.63 -3.58 -5.70
N GLU A 141 4.00 -2.75 -6.67
CA GLU A 141 3.04 -1.83 -7.30
C GLU A 141 1.88 -2.58 -8.00
N SER A 142 2.18 -3.70 -8.63
CA SER A 142 1.19 -4.55 -9.32
C SER A 142 0.26 -5.24 -8.33
N ASP A 143 0.80 -5.79 -7.24
CA ASP A 143 0.03 -6.40 -6.16
C ASP A 143 -0.90 -5.39 -5.48
N LEU A 144 -0.40 -4.20 -5.17
CA LEU A 144 -1.26 -3.17 -4.57
C LEU A 144 -2.42 -2.81 -5.51
N LYS A 145 -2.16 -2.60 -6.81
CA LYS A 145 -3.21 -2.34 -7.81
C LYS A 145 -4.21 -3.50 -7.90
N CYS A 146 -3.73 -4.73 -7.85
CA CYS A 146 -4.55 -5.93 -7.86
C CYS A 146 -5.48 -5.99 -6.62
N SER A 147 -4.96 -5.72 -5.42
CA SER A 147 -5.75 -5.65 -4.19
C SER A 147 -6.91 -4.63 -4.30
N ILE A 148 -6.62 -3.44 -4.83
CA ILE A 148 -7.62 -2.37 -5.02
C ILE A 148 -8.66 -2.77 -6.09
N GLU A 149 -8.28 -3.51 -7.14
CA GLU A 149 -9.25 -3.98 -8.14
C GLU A 149 -10.14 -5.09 -7.60
N LEU A 150 -9.57 -6.05 -6.87
CA LEU A 150 -10.31 -7.15 -6.25
C LEU A 150 -11.38 -6.62 -5.28
N THR A 151 -11.08 -5.60 -4.49
CA THR A 151 -12.07 -4.96 -3.61
C THR A 151 -13.14 -4.18 -4.36
N THR A 152 -12.82 -3.62 -5.52
CA THR A 152 -13.85 -3.02 -6.40
C THR A 152 -14.84 -4.09 -6.91
N GLN A 153 -14.40 -5.35 -6.96
CA GLN A 153 -15.20 -6.52 -7.33
C GLN A 153 -15.70 -7.31 -6.11
N LEU A 154 -15.62 -6.76 -4.89
CA LEU A 154 -16.07 -7.37 -3.62
C LEU A 154 -15.28 -8.62 -3.16
N TYR A 155 -14.11 -8.90 -3.75
CA TYR A 155 -13.24 -10.01 -3.36
C TYR A 155 -12.28 -9.63 -2.21
N TYR A 156 -12.82 -9.27 -1.04
CA TYR A 156 -12.04 -8.73 0.09
C TYR A 156 -10.96 -9.70 0.62
N LYS A 157 -11.27 -11.00 0.70
CA LYS A 157 -10.31 -12.03 1.10
C LYS A 157 -9.10 -12.10 0.17
N GLN A 158 -9.33 -12.19 -1.14
CA GLN A 158 -8.25 -12.22 -2.12
C GLN A 158 -7.50 -10.89 -2.15
N ALA A 159 -8.19 -9.76 -1.98
CA ALA A 159 -7.54 -8.47 -1.88
C ALA A 159 -6.53 -8.43 -0.72
N CYS A 160 -6.87 -8.99 0.44
CA CYS A 160 -5.96 -9.09 1.58
C CYS A 160 -4.85 -10.13 1.35
N GLN A 161 -5.15 -11.24 0.66
CA GLN A 161 -4.12 -12.20 0.24
C GLN A 161 -3.04 -11.56 -0.64
N VAL A 162 -3.44 -10.65 -1.52
CA VAL A 162 -2.49 -9.90 -2.34
C VAL A 162 -1.73 -8.84 -1.52
N LEU A 163 -2.32 -8.25 -0.49
CA LEU A 163 -1.59 -7.35 0.43
C LEU A 163 -0.46 -8.07 1.19
N ILE A 164 -0.61 -9.38 1.46
CA ILE A 164 0.48 -10.19 2.02
C ILE A 164 1.68 -10.23 1.06
N ASN A 165 1.43 -10.40 -0.24
CA ASN A 165 2.50 -10.44 -1.24
C ASN A 165 3.15 -9.08 -1.42
N PHE A 166 2.34 -8.00 -1.53
CA PHE A 166 2.83 -6.63 -1.51
C PHE A 166 3.80 -6.37 -0.34
N LEU A 167 3.44 -6.78 0.88
CA LEU A 167 4.30 -6.61 2.04
C LEU A 167 5.59 -7.44 1.94
N LYS A 168 5.52 -8.67 1.42
CA LYS A 168 6.71 -9.51 1.19
C LYS A 168 7.66 -8.87 0.18
N ASP A 169 7.14 -8.33 -0.91
CA ASP A 169 7.94 -7.71 -1.96
C ASP A 169 8.64 -6.43 -1.49
N LEU A 170 8.19 -5.82 -0.40
CA LEU A 170 8.89 -4.69 0.24
C LEU A 170 9.90 -5.13 1.30
N ILE A 171 9.72 -6.31 1.90
CA ILE A 171 10.65 -6.89 2.89
C ILE A 171 11.84 -7.57 2.21
N LEU A 172 11.61 -8.28 1.10
CA LEU A 172 12.64 -9.06 0.42
C LEU A 172 13.83 -8.23 -0.06
N PRO A 173 13.66 -7.02 -0.63
CA PRO A 173 14.79 -6.17 -0.99
C PRO A 173 15.70 -5.83 0.20
N LEU A 174 15.15 -5.60 1.40
CA LEU A 174 15.96 -5.37 2.61
C LEU A 174 16.79 -6.61 2.96
N TYR A 175 16.16 -7.78 2.88
CA TYR A 175 16.78 -9.06 3.19
C TYR A 175 17.91 -9.40 2.21
N PHE A 176 17.69 -9.16 0.92
CA PHE A 176 18.68 -9.42 -0.12
C PHE A 176 19.80 -8.37 -0.17
N CYS A 177 19.49 -7.13 0.16
CA CYS A 177 20.49 -6.07 0.28
C CYS A 177 21.44 -6.32 1.47
N ASP A 178 20.98 -7.01 2.51
CA ASP A 178 21.83 -7.46 3.63
C ASP A 178 22.78 -8.63 3.25
N ASP A 179 22.44 -9.42 2.23
CA ASP A 179 23.19 -10.61 1.82
C ASP A 179 23.09 -10.85 0.30
N LEU A 180 24.03 -10.26 -0.46
CA LEU A 180 24.02 -10.27 -1.93
C LEU A 180 24.15 -11.69 -2.52
N ASP A 181 24.79 -12.62 -1.81
CA ASP A 181 24.90 -14.01 -2.26
C ASP A 181 23.53 -14.69 -2.30
N PHE A 182 22.62 -14.32 -1.38
CA PHE A 182 21.24 -14.81 -1.41
C PHE A 182 20.46 -14.24 -2.57
N PHE A 183 20.68 -12.96 -2.90
CA PHE A 183 20.07 -12.34 -4.06
C PHE A 183 20.47 -13.03 -5.37
N GLU A 184 21.76 -13.28 -5.58
CA GLU A 184 22.26 -13.95 -6.79
C GLU A 184 21.76 -15.39 -6.89
N LYS A 185 21.73 -16.14 -5.78
CA LYS A 185 21.15 -17.49 -5.79
C LYS A 185 19.66 -17.46 -6.10
N TRP A 186 18.91 -16.50 -5.55
CA TRP A 186 17.46 -16.35 -5.80
C TRP A 186 17.17 -16.01 -7.25
N LYS A 187 17.90 -15.05 -7.83
CA LYS A 187 17.77 -14.65 -9.24
C LYS A 187 18.02 -15.82 -10.20
N ASN A 188 18.90 -16.75 -9.83
CA ASN A 188 19.20 -17.95 -10.60
C ASN A 188 18.26 -19.15 -10.28
N GLY A 189 17.22 -18.96 -9.45
CA GLY A 189 16.28 -20.01 -9.07
C GLY A 189 16.85 -21.06 -8.10
N ASN A 190 18.04 -20.81 -7.53
CA ASN A 190 18.78 -21.73 -6.67
C ASN A 190 18.66 -21.37 -5.18
N TYR A 191 17.62 -20.62 -4.80
CA TYR A 191 17.41 -20.20 -3.43
C TYR A 191 15.94 -20.32 -3.03
N LYS A 192 15.69 -20.93 -1.88
CA LYS A 192 14.36 -20.98 -1.27
C LYS A 192 14.29 -19.88 -0.21
N ILE A 193 13.39 -18.92 -0.42
CA ILE A 193 13.14 -17.83 0.52
C ILE A 193 12.70 -18.42 1.88
N PRO A 194 13.34 -18.04 3.00
CA PRO A 194 12.91 -18.44 4.34
C PRO A 194 11.50 -17.93 4.68
N PRO A 195 10.85 -18.48 5.71
CA PRO A 195 9.63 -17.88 6.25
C PRO A 195 9.85 -16.42 6.66
N ILE A 196 8.78 -15.60 6.58
CA ILE A 196 8.87 -14.20 7.01
C ILE A 196 9.10 -14.09 8.52
N LYS A 197 8.43 -14.95 9.31
CA LYS A 197 8.44 -14.95 10.78
C LYS A 197 9.22 -16.14 11.36
N GLY A 198 9.49 -16.08 12.67
CA GLY A 198 10.12 -17.15 13.45
C GLY A 198 11.62 -16.97 13.66
N GLU A 199 12.22 -17.78 14.52
CA GLU A 199 13.64 -17.69 14.95
C GLU A 199 14.65 -17.89 13.80
N GLY A 200 14.22 -18.46 12.66
CA GLY A 200 14.99 -18.54 11.41
C GLY A 200 14.42 -17.72 10.26
N GLY A 201 13.44 -16.85 10.55
CA GLY A 201 12.72 -16.08 9.55
C GLY A 201 13.43 -14.79 9.14
N ILE A 202 12.94 -14.18 8.06
CA ILE A 202 13.50 -12.95 7.50
C ILE A 202 13.47 -11.80 8.51
N LEU A 203 12.35 -11.59 9.23
CA LEU A 203 12.21 -10.48 10.17
C LEU A 203 13.15 -10.59 11.37
N TYR A 204 13.37 -11.81 11.87
CA TYR A 204 14.32 -12.08 12.94
C TYR A 204 15.76 -11.75 12.49
N ARG A 205 16.15 -12.17 11.29
CA ARG A 205 17.49 -11.89 10.74
C ARG A 205 17.71 -10.39 10.52
N LEU A 206 16.74 -9.71 9.89
CA LEU A 206 16.81 -8.26 9.65
C LEU A 206 16.89 -7.44 10.95
N ARG A 207 16.20 -7.89 12.01
CA ARG A 207 16.29 -7.29 13.35
C ARG A 207 17.67 -7.49 13.97
N ASN A 208 18.18 -8.72 13.98
CA ASN A 208 19.48 -9.05 14.57
C ASN A 208 20.65 -8.38 13.87
N ASN A 209 20.53 -8.15 12.56
CA ASN A 209 21.54 -7.46 11.77
C ASN A 209 21.42 -5.92 11.84
N GLY A 210 20.44 -5.40 12.60
CA GLY A 210 20.24 -3.96 12.79
C GLY A 210 19.63 -3.23 11.59
N VAL A 211 19.16 -3.95 10.57
CA VAL A 211 18.49 -3.38 9.39
C VAL A 211 17.09 -2.89 9.74
N LEU A 212 16.35 -3.65 10.56
CA LEU A 212 15.04 -3.27 11.05
C LEU A 212 15.07 -2.93 12.54
N PRO A 213 14.57 -1.75 12.96
CA PRO A 213 14.32 -1.47 14.37
C PRO A 213 13.31 -2.44 14.98
N ASP A 214 13.49 -2.82 16.25
CA ASP A 214 12.62 -3.78 16.96
C ASP A 214 11.13 -3.44 16.83
N LYS A 215 10.76 -2.17 17.08
CA LYS A 215 9.37 -1.71 17.01
C LYS A 215 8.78 -1.87 15.61
N THR A 216 9.58 -1.62 14.57
CA THR A 216 9.17 -1.78 13.18
C THR A 216 8.97 -3.25 12.85
N SER A 217 9.90 -4.12 13.28
CA SER A 217 9.81 -5.56 13.10
C SER A 217 8.57 -6.14 13.81
N ASP A 218 8.33 -5.80 15.08
CA ASP A 218 7.15 -6.22 15.84
C ASP A 218 5.83 -5.76 15.20
N TYR A 219 5.81 -4.55 14.65
CA TYR A 219 4.64 -4.03 13.95
C TYR A 219 4.36 -4.81 12.66
N ILE A 220 5.40 -5.11 11.86
CA ILE A 220 5.26 -5.93 10.65
C ILE A 220 4.73 -7.32 11.01
N GLU A 221 5.25 -7.96 12.07
CA GLU A 221 4.77 -9.27 12.50
C GLU A 221 3.29 -9.27 12.86
N LYS A 222 2.82 -8.23 13.58
CA LYS A 222 1.41 -8.08 13.94
C LYS A 222 0.52 -7.83 12.73
N LEU A 223 0.95 -6.97 11.82
CA LEU A 223 0.22 -6.70 10.58
C LEU A 223 0.14 -7.94 9.70
N TYR A 224 1.25 -8.68 9.59
CA TYR A 224 1.30 -9.94 8.86
C TYR A 224 0.35 -10.97 9.47
N ASP A 225 0.31 -11.11 10.80
CA ASP A 225 -0.68 -11.96 11.48
C ASP A 225 -2.12 -11.52 11.22
N ALA A 226 -2.40 -10.22 11.30
CA ALA A 226 -3.74 -9.70 11.03
C ALA A 226 -4.22 -10.02 9.60
N LEU A 227 -3.33 -9.86 8.61
CA LEU A 227 -3.62 -10.25 7.22
C LEU A 227 -3.86 -11.76 7.09
N TYR A 228 -3.03 -12.60 7.72
CA TYR A 228 -3.19 -14.06 7.69
C TYR A 228 -4.46 -14.51 8.41
N VAL A 229 -4.82 -13.93 9.56
CA VAL A 229 -6.07 -14.23 10.25
C VAL A 229 -7.27 -13.87 9.36
N TYR A 230 -7.22 -12.74 8.65
CA TYR A 230 -8.28 -12.37 7.71
C TYR A 230 -8.37 -13.36 6.53
N VAL A 231 -7.26 -13.90 6.04
CA VAL A 231 -7.27 -14.82 4.89
C VAL A 231 -7.56 -16.27 5.29
N GLU A 232 -6.99 -16.75 6.39
CA GLU A 232 -6.94 -18.16 6.78
C GLU A 232 -7.62 -18.47 8.12
N GLY A 233 -8.07 -17.47 8.87
CA GLY A 233 -8.50 -17.63 10.25
C GLY A 233 -9.77 -18.47 10.42
N SER A 234 -10.92 -17.96 10.01
CA SER A 234 -12.22 -18.59 10.25
C SER A 234 -13.17 -18.43 9.06
N GLU A 235 -14.30 -19.15 9.10
CA GLU A 235 -15.37 -19.03 8.10
C GLU A 235 -15.86 -17.59 7.97
N GLU A 236 -15.80 -16.80 9.04
CA GLU A 236 -16.25 -15.40 9.08
C GLU A 236 -15.60 -14.54 7.99
N TYR A 237 -14.41 -14.87 7.50
CA TYR A 237 -13.74 -14.10 6.45
C TYR A 237 -13.85 -14.71 5.05
N LEU A 238 -14.58 -15.82 4.90
CA LEU A 238 -14.86 -16.41 3.61
C LEU A 238 -15.91 -15.59 2.86
N ILE A 239 -15.69 -15.40 1.55
CA ILE A 239 -16.67 -14.74 0.68
C ILE A 239 -18.02 -15.45 0.72
N ASN A 240 -17.97 -16.78 0.79
CA ASN A 240 -19.13 -17.66 0.80
C ASN A 240 -19.55 -18.10 2.22
N ARG A 241 -19.19 -17.34 3.25
CA ARG A 241 -19.59 -17.63 4.64
C ARG A 241 -21.10 -17.76 4.80
N GLY A 242 -21.56 -18.63 5.71
CA GLY A 242 -22.98 -18.81 6.01
C GLY A 242 -23.72 -19.74 5.06
N MET A 243 -23.01 -20.44 4.15
CA MET A 243 -23.62 -21.45 3.26
C MET A 243 -24.30 -22.60 4.01
N HIS A 244 -23.87 -22.85 5.25
CA HIS A 244 -24.40 -23.94 6.09
C HIS A 244 -25.43 -23.46 7.13
N SER A 245 -25.64 -22.15 7.29
CA SER A 245 -26.53 -21.57 8.31
C SER A 245 -27.72 -20.79 7.75
N ASP A 246 -28.00 -20.91 6.45
CA ASP A 246 -28.96 -20.08 5.70
C ASP A 246 -28.69 -18.57 5.78
N ASP A 247 -27.54 -18.14 6.30
CA ASP A 247 -27.12 -16.73 6.40
C ASP A 247 -26.30 -16.27 5.19
N TRP A 248 -26.11 -17.13 4.19
CA TRP A 248 -25.31 -16.80 3.02
C TRP A 248 -25.89 -15.62 2.23
N LEU A 249 -25.20 -14.49 2.30
CA LEU A 249 -25.57 -13.26 1.59
C LEU A 249 -25.13 -13.23 0.11
N GLY A 250 -24.58 -14.34 -0.42
CA GLY A 250 -24.01 -14.36 -1.76
C GLY A 250 -22.75 -13.50 -1.89
N HIS A 251 -22.37 -13.23 -3.14
CA HIS A 251 -21.26 -12.32 -3.48
C HIS A 251 -21.69 -10.84 -3.35
N SER A 252 -22.20 -10.45 -2.18
CA SER A 252 -22.78 -9.12 -1.92
C SER A 252 -21.80 -8.16 -1.24
N PHE A 253 -22.16 -6.88 -1.23
CA PHE A 253 -21.39 -5.87 -0.50
C PHE A 253 -21.54 -6.06 1.01
N LYS A 254 -20.39 -6.13 1.69
CA LYS A 254 -20.28 -6.29 3.14
C LYS A 254 -19.48 -5.11 3.69
N LYS A 255 -20.18 -4.17 4.33
CA LYS A 255 -19.59 -2.93 4.85
C LYS A 255 -18.39 -3.17 5.76
N GLN A 256 -18.49 -4.12 6.69
CA GLN A 256 -17.40 -4.39 7.64
C GLN A 256 -16.18 -4.99 6.94
N ASP A 257 -16.36 -5.89 5.98
CA ASP A 257 -15.25 -6.47 5.21
C ASP A 257 -14.52 -5.38 4.39
N PHE A 258 -15.27 -4.44 3.80
CA PHE A 258 -14.72 -3.28 3.13
C PHE A 258 -13.91 -2.38 4.07
N TYR A 259 -14.43 -2.08 5.26
CA TYR A 259 -13.71 -1.29 6.26
C TYR A 259 -12.46 -1.99 6.79
N ASN A 260 -12.53 -3.30 7.06
CA ASN A 260 -11.38 -4.09 7.45
C ASN A 260 -10.28 -4.03 6.38
N TRP A 261 -10.65 -4.14 5.09
CA TRP A 261 -9.68 -3.95 4.01
C TRP A 261 -9.13 -2.51 3.97
N CYS A 262 -9.95 -1.48 4.17
CA CYS A 262 -9.48 -0.09 4.22
C CYS A 262 -8.46 0.15 5.34
N GLU A 263 -8.66 -0.48 6.50
CA GLU A 263 -7.68 -0.41 7.60
C GLU A 263 -6.39 -1.17 7.24
N LEU A 264 -6.52 -2.41 6.78
CA LEU A 264 -5.36 -3.24 6.43
C LEU A 264 -4.53 -2.62 5.30
N ILE A 265 -5.14 -2.06 4.25
CA ILE A 265 -4.38 -1.42 3.16
C ILE A 265 -3.66 -0.16 3.64
N VAL A 266 -4.24 0.62 4.55
CA VAL A 266 -3.56 1.78 5.13
C VAL A 266 -2.35 1.36 5.93
N GLU A 267 -2.52 0.43 6.87
CA GLU A 267 -1.42 -0.05 7.72
C GLU A 267 -0.29 -0.65 6.86
N THR A 268 -0.66 -1.37 5.79
CA THR A 268 0.30 -2.02 4.87
C THR A 268 1.02 -1.02 3.97
N ILE A 269 0.34 -0.02 3.40
CA ILE A 269 1.00 1.04 2.62
C ILE A 269 1.90 1.88 3.55
N SER A 270 1.41 2.23 4.73
CA SER A 270 2.14 3.05 5.70
C SER A 270 3.50 2.43 6.02
N ILE A 271 3.51 1.15 6.43
CA ILE A 271 4.76 0.44 6.69
C ILE A 271 5.56 0.22 5.40
N GLY A 272 4.90 0.01 4.27
CA GLY A 272 5.55 -0.13 2.97
C GLY A 272 6.41 1.09 2.63
N ILE A 273 5.89 2.31 2.83
CA ILE A 273 6.64 3.57 2.61
C ILE A 273 7.88 3.63 3.51
N HIS A 274 7.74 3.22 4.77
CA HIS A 274 8.88 3.14 5.70
C HIS A 274 9.93 2.12 5.25
N LEU A 275 9.49 0.93 4.79
CA LEU A 275 10.38 -0.12 4.29
C LEU A 275 11.12 0.31 3.02
N THR A 276 10.43 0.97 2.08
CA THR A 276 11.06 1.54 0.89
C THR A 276 12.17 2.53 1.26
N ARG A 277 11.92 3.42 2.23
CA ARG A 277 12.95 4.35 2.71
C ARG A 277 14.15 3.61 3.30
N LEU A 278 13.92 2.56 4.10
CA LEU A 278 15.00 1.75 4.67
C LEU A 278 15.82 1.07 3.56
N ASN A 279 15.18 0.54 2.51
CA ASN A 279 15.87 -0.11 1.42
C ASN A 279 16.72 0.87 0.60
N ILE A 280 16.21 2.08 0.34
CA ILE A 280 16.98 3.15 -0.30
C ILE A 280 18.25 3.43 0.50
N ASN A 281 18.13 3.62 1.81
CA ASN A 281 19.28 3.95 2.65
C ASN A 281 20.31 2.83 2.65
N GLN A 282 19.86 1.59 2.84
CA GLN A 282 20.73 0.41 2.81
C GLN A 282 21.45 0.27 1.46
N ASN A 283 20.73 0.48 0.35
CA ASN A 283 21.31 0.43 -1.00
C ASN A 283 22.36 1.54 -1.21
N ASN A 284 22.09 2.75 -0.73
CA ASN A 284 23.05 3.84 -0.81
C ASN A 284 24.33 3.55 -0.02
N ASP A 285 24.21 2.93 1.16
CA ASP A 285 25.36 2.54 1.99
C ASP A 285 26.19 1.42 1.33
N LEU A 286 25.59 0.56 0.50
CA LEU A 286 26.32 -0.43 -0.31
C LEU A 286 27.08 0.18 -1.49
N CYS A 287 26.57 1.28 -2.06
CA CYS A 287 27.15 1.93 -3.24
C CYS A 287 28.19 3.01 -2.91
N SER A 288 28.33 3.40 -1.64
CA SER A 288 29.31 4.38 -1.14
C SER A 288 30.66 3.76 -0.82
#